data_AF-A0A397V141-F1
#
_entry.id   AF-A0A397V141-F1
#
_cell.length_a   1.000
_cell.length_b   1.000
_cell.length_c   1.000
_cell.angle_alpha   90.00
_cell.angle_beta   90.00
_cell.angle_gamma   90.00
#
_symmetry.space_group_name_H-M   'P 1'
#
loop_
_entity.id
_entity.type
_entity.pdbx_description
1 polymer ?
#
loop_
_entity_poly.entity_id
_entity_poly.type
_entity_poly.pdbx_seq_one_letter_code
_entity_poly.pdbx_strand_id
1 'polypeptide(L)'
;MWKILWGIPKLKVVSLSKMLKEQLIFLIKNLGRYEQINGILDKSTQYYRIGDDYKTSLEGLLTLVKGHNSVDVLVYLWELHLLEKHLLIIFLLNNNIKDNDTKSIIITITEIFVLMTTPVDLDQNVDFADENVCLQRDILKAQHAYKELFAKNPIVLRTLLNLLNDHLKIEISKHTESNVMIVHLVLSLFRNLLAIDKKDKRLQYNLVHQYYKETIIECLCSFDSKNIELFQRNIIIQEIFYHIFYGIEPSDILENPTAEANEFSKKLLENEEKKRRSSSF
;
A
#
# COMPACT_ATOMS: atom_id res chain seq x y z
N MET A 1 -13.51 20.50 4.26
CA MET A 1 -14.66 19.87 3.58
C MET A 1 -14.22 18.58 2.86
N TRP A 2 -13.50 17.67 3.53
CA TRP A 2 -12.96 16.42 2.94
C TRP A 2 -12.95 15.26 3.96
N LYS A 3 -13.96 15.21 4.84
CA LYS A 3 -14.12 14.15 5.86
C LYS A 3 -15.15 13.07 5.47
N ILE A 4 -15.58 13.06 4.22
CA ILE A 4 -16.65 12.21 3.70
C ILE A 4 -16.07 11.66 2.40
N LEU A 5 -15.49 10.46 2.41
CA LEU A 5 -16.23 9.33 1.84
C LEU A 5 -15.85 7.95 2.37
N TRP A 6 -14.83 7.81 3.23
CA TRP A 6 -14.56 6.55 3.93
C TRP A 6 -14.00 6.89 5.29
N GLY A 7 -14.69 6.47 6.36
CA GLY A 7 -14.19 6.66 7.71
C GLY A 7 -12.86 5.95 7.83
N ILE A 8 -11.75 6.71 7.88
CA ILE A 8 -10.49 6.20 8.42
C ILE A 8 -10.89 5.62 9.78
N PRO A 9 -10.80 4.29 9.99
CA PRO A 9 -11.18 3.71 11.25
C PRO A 9 -10.35 4.42 12.31
N LYS A 10 -11.00 5.12 13.24
CA LYS A 10 -10.29 5.62 14.42
C LYS A 10 -9.77 4.39 15.14
N LEU A 11 -8.48 4.11 14.98
CA LEU A 11 -7.84 3.01 15.67
C LEU A 11 -8.00 3.28 17.17
N LYS A 12 -8.68 2.37 17.85
CA LYS A 12 -8.81 2.45 19.30
C LYS A 12 -7.46 2.07 19.90
N VAL A 13 -7.08 2.78 20.96
CA VAL A 13 -5.98 2.33 21.82
C VAL A 13 -6.59 1.51 22.94
N VAL A 14 -6.26 0.23 22.99
CA VAL A 14 -6.68 -0.70 24.04
C VAL A 14 -5.42 -1.40 24.55
N SER A 15 -5.37 -1.80 25.82
CA SER A 15 -4.29 -2.67 26.28
C SER A 15 -4.49 -4.06 25.69
N LEU A 16 -3.53 -4.50 24.87
CA LEU A 16 -3.55 -5.82 24.23
C LEU A 16 -3.60 -6.95 25.29
N SER A 17 -4.66 -7.77 25.27
CA SER A 17 -4.84 -8.83 26.26
C SER A 17 -3.76 -9.90 26.14
N LYS A 18 -3.36 -10.51 27.28
CA LYS A 18 -2.37 -11.60 27.30
C LYS A 18 -2.79 -12.77 26.38
N MET A 19 -4.07 -13.11 26.38
CA MET A 19 -4.63 -14.17 25.53
C MET A 19 -4.46 -13.84 24.04
N LEU A 20 -4.72 -12.60 23.63
CA LEU A 20 -4.54 -12.18 22.24
C LEU A 20 -3.07 -12.21 21.81
N LYS A 21 -2.15 -11.78 22.69
CA LYS A 21 -0.70 -11.89 22.46
C LYS A 21 -0.26 -13.34 22.21
N GLU A 22 -0.75 -14.26 23.03
CA GLU A 22 -0.43 -15.69 22.90
C GLU A 22 -0.98 -16.28 21.59
N GLN A 23 -2.20 -15.91 21.20
CA GLN A 23 -2.79 -16.32 19.91
C GLN A 23 -1.98 -15.80 18.72
N LEU A 24 -1.59 -14.52 18.72
CA LEU A 24 -0.76 -13.94 17.66
C LEU A 24 0.61 -14.64 17.58
N ILE A 25 1.27 -14.87 18.71
CA ILE A 25 2.55 -15.61 18.75
C ILE A 25 2.39 -17.02 18.18
N PHE A 26 1.32 -17.73 18.56
CA PHE A 26 1.06 -19.09 18.07
C PHE A 26 0.92 -19.11 16.55
N LEU A 27 0.10 -18.23 15.98
CA LEU A 27 -0.09 -18.15 14.54
C LEU A 27 1.20 -17.78 13.80
N ILE A 28 1.97 -16.82 14.33
CA ILE A 28 3.24 -16.38 13.73
C ILE A 28 4.26 -17.53 13.71
N LYS A 29 4.37 -18.31 14.78
CA LYS A 29 5.26 -19.48 14.84
C LYS A 29 4.92 -20.52 13.78
N ASN A 30 3.64 -20.67 13.45
CA ASN A 30 3.17 -21.63 12.44
C ASN A 30 3.36 -21.13 11.00
N LEU A 31 3.72 -19.85 10.79
CA LEU A 31 4.07 -19.35 9.46
C LEU A 31 5.38 -19.95 8.93
N GLY A 32 6.30 -20.29 9.82
CA GLY A 32 7.60 -20.86 9.47
C GLY A 32 8.74 -20.31 10.32
N ARG A 33 9.95 -20.72 9.97
CA ARG A 33 11.17 -20.39 10.72
C ARG A 33 12.41 -20.44 9.84
N TYR A 34 13.45 -19.73 10.25
CA TYR A 34 14.77 -19.90 9.66
C TYR A 34 15.44 -21.16 10.20
N GLU A 35 15.91 -22.01 9.30
CA GLU A 35 16.70 -23.20 9.62
C GLU A 35 18.13 -23.00 9.10
N GLN A 36 19.11 -23.45 9.88
CA GLN A 36 20.52 -23.46 9.47
C GLN A 36 20.83 -24.82 8.84
N ILE A 37 21.37 -24.81 7.62
CA ILE A 37 22.00 -25.99 7.04
C ILE A 37 23.48 -25.88 7.36
N ASN A 38 23.96 -26.78 8.22
CA ASN A 38 25.38 -26.95 8.44
C ASN A 38 25.95 -27.72 7.24
N GLY A 39 26.57 -27.00 6.31
CA GLY A 39 27.32 -27.63 5.23
C GLY A 39 28.58 -28.34 5.74
N ILE A 40 29.06 -29.33 4.99
CA ILE A 40 30.32 -30.06 5.25
C ILE A 40 31.55 -29.12 5.25
N LEU A 41 31.42 -27.90 4.71
CA LEU A 41 32.48 -26.90 4.54
C LEU A 41 32.30 -25.62 5.38
N ASP A 42 31.64 -25.72 6.54
CA ASP A 42 31.62 -24.67 7.58
C ASP A 42 30.98 -23.31 7.19
N LYS A 43 30.26 -23.26 6.06
CA LYS A 43 29.38 -22.14 5.71
C LYS A 43 27.95 -22.51 6.06
N SER A 44 27.47 -22.02 7.20
CA SER A 44 26.06 -22.14 7.58
C SER A 44 25.20 -21.27 6.66
N THR A 45 24.43 -21.88 5.76
CA THR A 45 23.42 -21.17 4.97
C THR A 45 22.09 -21.22 5.72
N GLN A 46 21.51 -20.04 5.99
CA GLN A 46 20.16 -19.95 6.54
C GLN A 46 19.13 -19.95 5.42
N TYR A 47 18.07 -20.75 5.55
CA TYR A 47 16.91 -20.70 4.66
C TYR A 47 15.63 -20.63 5.48
N TYR A 48 14.60 -20.02 4.89
CA TYR A 48 13.29 -19.96 5.53
C TYR A 48 12.49 -21.22 5.17
N ARG A 49 12.12 -22.01 6.18
CA ARG A 49 11.20 -23.13 6.03
C ARG A 49 9.79 -22.66 6.36
N ILE A 50 8.91 -22.74 5.36
CA ILE A 50 7.47 -22.50 5.54
C ILE A 50 6.90 -23.56 6.48
N GLY A 51 6.04 -23.15 7.42
CA GLY A 51 5.35 -24.07 8.32
C GLY A 51 4.23 -24.82 7.62
N ASP A 52 3.92 -26.04 8.06
CA ASP A 52 2.96 -26.91 7.36
C ASP A 52 1.53 -26.30 7.31
N ASP A 53 1.13 -25.61 8.39
CA ASP A 53 -0.18 -24.98 8.53
C ASP A 53 -0.15 -23.45 8.29
N TYR A 54 0.81 -22.96 7.50
CA TYR A 54 0.98 -21.51 7.30
C TYR A 54 -0.25 -20.84 6.65
N LYS A 55 -0.94 -21.54 5.73
CA LYS A 55 -2.15 -21.00 5.06
C LYS A 55 -3.25 -20.69 6.06
N THR A 56 -3.62 -21.67 6.90
CA THR A 56 -4.60 -21.50 7.99
C THR A 56 -4.13 -20.46 9.00
N SER A 57 -2.81 -20.40 9.26
CA SER A 57 -2.25 -19.41 10.18
C SER A 57 -2.33 -17.98 9.63
N LEU A 58 -2.17 -17.79 8.32
CA LEU A 58 -2.38 -16.49 7.66
C LEU A 58 -3.83 -16.04 7.71
N GLU A 59 -4.78 -16.95 7.44
CA GLU A 59 -6.21 -16.66 7.54
C GLU A 59 -6.64 -16.32 8.98
N GLY A 60 -6.13 -17.07 9.96
CA GLY A 60 -6.33 -16.81 11.38
C GLY A 60 -5.75 -15.45 11.79
N LEU A 61 -4.54 -15.13 11.32
CA LEU A 61 -3.90 -13.85 11.58
C LEU A 61 -4.70 -12.69 10.99
N LEU A 62 -5.10 -12.80 9.71
CA LEU A 62 -5.96 -11.82 9.05
C LEU A 62 -7.26 -11.59 9.83
N THR A 63 -7.91 -12.68 10.28
CA THR A 63 -9.15 -12.63 11.05
C THR A 63 -8.97 -11.89 12.38
N LEU A 64 -7.91 -12.21 13.13
CA LEU A 64 -7.61 -11.53 14.39
C LEU A 64 -7.28 -10.05 14.19
N VAL A 65 -6.47 -9.72 13.18
CA VAL A 65 -6.09 -8.33 12.91
C VAL A 65 -7.30 -7.50 12.48
N LYS A 66 -8.16 -8.04 11.60
CA LYS A 66 -9.42 -7.39 11.22
C LYS A 66 -10.37 -7.24 12.40
N GLY A 67 -10.50 -8.27 13.24
CA GLY A 67 -11.41 -8.28 14.39
C GLY A 67 -11.04 -7.28 15.49
N HIS A 68 -9.75 -7.07 15.72
CA HIS A 68 -9.27 -6.16 16.76
C HIS A 68 -8.84 -4.77 16.26
N ASN A 69 -8.45 -4.65 14.99
CA ASN A 69 -8.07 -3.42 14.24
C ASN A 69 -7.75 -2.19 15.11
N SER A 70 -6.69 -2.30 15.90
CA SER A 70 -6.30 -1.34 16.94
C SER A 70 -4.80 -1.10 16.92
N VAL A 71 -4.37 0.08 17.40
CA VAL A 71 -2.96 0.51 17.28
C VAL A 71 -2.02 -0.45 18.00
N ASP A 72 -2.41 -0.93 19.18
CA ASP A 72 -1.66 -1.87 20.01
C ASP A 72 -1.42 -3.20 19.30
N VAL A 73 -2.40 -3.75 18.57
CA VAL A 73 -2.20 -4.96 17.75
C VAL A 73 -1.16 -4.70 16.68
N LEU A 74 -1.28 -3.60 15.93
CA LEU A 74 -0.38 -3.29 14.81
C LEU A 74 1.06 -3.01 15.27
N VAL A 75 1.22 -2.30 16.39
CA VAL A 75 2.52 -2.09 17.03
C VAL A 75 3.10 -3.42 17.52
N TYR A 76 2.29 -4.28 18.13
CA TYR A 76 2.77 -5.58 18.59
C TYR A 76 3.23 -6.49 17.43
N LEU A 77 2.52 -6.47 16.29
CA LEU A 77 2.95 -7.19 15.08
C LEU A 77 4.28 -6.66 14.53
N TRP A 78 4.50 -5.34 14.62
CA TRP A 78 5.76 -4.72 14.27
C TRP A 78 6.91 -5.16 15.19
N GLU A 79 6.68 -5.18 16.50
CA GLU A 79 7.67 -5.65 17.50
C GLU A 79 8.07 -7.11 17.27
N LEU A 80 7.12 -7.93 16.79
CA LEU A 80 7.38 -9.32 16.41
C LEU A 80 8.08 -9.45 15.05
N HIS A 81 8.33 -8.34 14.35
CA HIS A 81 8.95 -8.29 13.03
C HIS A 81 8.22 -9.16 11.99
N LEU A 82 6.89 -9.21 12.09
CA LEU A 82 6.04 -10.08 11.26
C LEU A 82 6.27 -9.85 9.76
N LEU A 83 6.36 -8.58 9.35
CA LEU A 83 6.41 -8.22 7.93
C LEU A 83 7.70 -8.75 7.28
N GLU A 84 8.84 -8.43 7.86
CA GLU A 84 10.16 -8.75 7.32
C GLU A 84 10.61 -10.19 7.58
N LYS A 85 10.26 -10.79 8.73
CA LYS A 85 10.70 -12.16 9.06
C LYS A 85 9.84 -13.24 8.43
N HIS A 86 8.59 -12.92 8.06
CA HIS A 86 7.64 -13.93 7.60
C HIS A 86 6.89 -13.48 6.34
N LEU A 87 6.08 -12.42 6.41
CA LEU A 87 5.10 -12.14 5.34
C LEU A 87 5.75 -11.83 4.00
N LEU A 88 6.79 -10.99 3.95
CA LEU A 88 7.48 -10.68 2.68
C LEU A 88 8.12 -11.93 2.07
N ILE A 89 8.66 -12.82 2.91
CA ILE A 89 9.31 -14.05 2.43
C ILE A 89 8.27 -15.01 1.87
N ILE A 90 7.18 -15.25 2.59
CA ILE A 90 6.09 -16.11 2.14
C ILE A 90 5.46 -15.53 0.86
N PHE A 91 5.28 -14.23 0.79
CA PHE A 91 4.81 -13.54 -0.41
C PHE A 91 5.75 -13.80 -1.60
N LEU A 92 7.07 -13.65 -1.41
CA LEU A 92 8.05 -13.89 -2.46
C LEU A 92 8.12 -15.36 -2.90
N LEU A 93 7.95 -16.30 -1.97
CA LEU A 93 7.89 -17.74 -2.27
C LEU A 93 6.61 -18.14 -3.03
N ASN A 94 5.55 -17.33 -2.94
CA ASN A 94 4.26 -17.56 -3.60
C ASN A 94 3.97 -16.55 -4.73
N ASN A 95 4.99 -15.95 -5.34
CA ASN A 95 4.84 -14.85 -6.28
C ASN A 95 4.24 -15.22 -7.67
N ASN A 96 3.95 -16.50 -7.92
CA ASN A 96 3.33 -16.95 -9.17
C ASN A 96 1.81 -16.75 -9.12
N ILE A 97 1.32 -15.60 -9.57
CA ILE A 97 -0.11 -15.25 -9.53
C ILE A 97 -1.02 -16.07 -10.46
N LYS A 98 -0.47 -16.94 -11.32
CA LYS A 98 -1.27 -17.77 -12.24
C LYS A 98 -1.83 -19.02 -11.58
N ASP A 99 -1.20 -19.47 -10.50
CA ASP A 99 -1.71 -20.56 -9.69
C ASP A 99 -2.73 -20.02 -8.68
N ASN A 100 -3.87 -20.71 -8.54
CA ASN A 100 -4.97 -20.21 -7.72
C ASN A 100 -4.64 -20.23 -6.23
N ASP A 101 -3.88 -21.24 -5.78
CA ASP A 101 -3.49 -21.40 -4.39
C ASP A 101 -2.51 -20.29 -3.96
N THR A 102 -1.47 -20.05 -4.76
CA THR A 102 -0.54 -18.95 -4.54
C THR A 102 -1.23 -17.59 -4.65
N LYS A 103 -2.13 -17.40 -5.62
CA LYS A 103 -2.90 -16.16 -5.78
C LYS A 103 -3.73 -15.85 -4.54
N SER A 104 -4.39 -16.86 -3.96
CA SER A 104 -5.14 -16.71 -2.70
C SER A 104 -4.24 -16.24 -1.55
N ILE A 105 -3.08 -16.88 -1.37
CA ILE A 105 -2.09 -16.48 -0.35
C ILE A 105 -1.63 -15.03 -0.54
N ILE A 106 -1.31 -14.64 -1.79
CA ILE A 106 -0.88 -13.29 -2.12
C ILE A 106 -1.97 -12.28 -1.76
N ILE A 107 -3.24 -12.59 -2.05
CA ILE A 107 -4.38 -11.73 -1.67
C ILE A 107 -4.46 -11.61 -0.15
N THR A 108 -4.46 -12.72 0.60
CA THR A 108 -4.51 -12.72 2.08
C THR A 108 -3.39 -11.89 2.69
N ILE A 109 -2.15 -12.05 2.21
CA ILE A 109 -1.00 -11.28 2.69
C ILE A 109 -1.15 -9.79 2.31
N THR A 110 -1.66 -9.48 1.12
CA THR A 110 -1.92 -8.09 0.69
C THR A 110 -2.96 -7.42 1.58
N GLU A 111 -4.01 -8.14 2.02
CA GLU A 111 -4.97 -7.62 3.00
C GLU A 111 -4.30 -7.28 4.32
N ILE A 112 -3.40 -8.14 4.82
CA ILE A 112 -2.63 -7.85 6.02
C ILE A 112 -1.72 -6.63 5.80
N PHE A 113 -1.06 -6.52 4.65
CA PHE A 113 -0.24 -5.35 4.30
C PHE A 113 -1.06 -4.06 4.35
N VAL A 114 -2.28 -4.05 3.79
CA VAL A 114 -3.15 -2.87 3.83
C VAL A 114 -3.50 -2.49 5.26
N LEU A 115 -3.86 -3.45 6.11
CA LEU A 115 -4.15 -3.19 7.53
C LEU A 115 -2.93 -2.58 8.25
N MET A 116 -1.75 -3.17 8.07
CA MET A 116 -0.51 -2.72 8.71
C MET A 116 0.00 -1.36 8.20
N THR A 117 -0.38 -0.96 6.99
CA THR A 117 0.06 0.30 6.36
C THR A 117 -1.00 1.39 6.38
N THR A 118 -2.19 1.13 6.93
CA THR A 118 -3.29 2.12 6.96
C THR A 118 -2.87 3.37 7.74
N PRO A 119 -2.80 4.56 7.11
CA PRO A 119 -2.34 5.77 7.77
C PRO A 119 -3.13 6.07 9.04
N VAL A 120 -2.44 6.43 10.11
CA VAL A 120 -3.06 6.81 11.39
C VAL A 120 -3.14 8.32 11.48
N ASP A 121 -4.36 8.85 11.59
CA ASP A 121 -4.57 10.26 11.92
C ASP A 121 -4.28 10.47 13.41
N LEU A 122 -3.16 11.13 13.72
CA LEU A 122 -2.82 11.51 15.08
C LEU A 122 -3.63 12.73 15.49
N ASP A 123 -4.35 12.65 16.61
CA ASP A 123 -4.93 13.83 17.24
C ASP A 123 -3.77 14.74 17.70
N GLN A 124 -3.78 16.01 17.27
CA GLN A 124 -2.69 16.96 17.55
C GLN A 124 -2.69 17.48 19.00
N ASN A 125 -3.67 17.08 19.82
CA ASN A 125 -3.95 17.61 21.16
C ASN A 125 -3.69 16.59 22.28
N VAL A 126 -2.67 15.73 22.16
CA VAL A 126 -2.43 14.65 23.13
C VAL A 126 -1.29 15.01 24.08
N ASP A 127 -1.54 14.82 25.37
CA ASP A 127 -0.63 15.10 26.48
C ASP A 127 0.48 14.04 26.54
N PHE A 128 1.75 14.45 26.63
CA PHE A 128 2.94 13.59 26.44
C PHE A 128 3.18 12.56 27.55
N ALA A 129 2.38 12.58 28.63
CA ALA A 129 2.43 11.60 29.71
C ALA A 129 1.50 10.40 29.51
N ASP A 130 0.69 10.39 28.44
CA ASP A 130 -0.29 9.35 28.16
C ASP A 130 0.34 8.16 27.40
N GLU A 131 0.07 6.91 27.83
CA GLU A 131 0.45 5.69 27.12
C GLU A 131 0.01 5.71 25.64
N ASN A 132 -1.07 6.44 25.34
CA ASN A 132 -1.55 6.68 23.98
C ASN A 132 -0.51 7.39 23.10
N VAL A 133 0.32 8.30 23.65
CA VAL A 133 1.36 9.01 22.88
C VAL A 133 2.51 8.08 22.50
N CYS A 134 2.89 7.17 23.39
CA CYS A 134 3.92 6.17 23.09
C CYS A 134 3.49 5.27 21.93
N LEU A 135 2.27 4.74 21.98
CA LEU A 135 1.73 3.87 20.92
C LEU A 135 1.58 4.61 19.59
N GLN A 136 1.17 5.87 19.61
CA GLN A 136 1.13 6.74 18.42
C GLN A 136 2.52 6.93 17.79
N ARG A 137 3.56 7.13 18.61
CA ARG A 137 4.93 7.22 18.11
C ARG A 137 5.41 5.91 17.52
N ASP A 138 5.10 4.79 18.16
CA ASP A 138 5.57 3.48 17.73
C ASP A 138 4.86 3.00 16.46
N ILE A 139 3.57 3.29 16.27
CA ILE A 139 2.90 2.99 15.00
C ILE A 139 3.47 3.81 13.83
N LEU A 140 3.85 5.08 14.06
CA LEU A 140 4.54 5.86 13.04
C LEU A 140 5.89 5.26 12.66
N LYS A 141 6.69 4.82 13.65
CA LYS A 141 7.96 4.12 13.39
C LYS A 141 7.73 2.82 12.62
N ALA A 142 6.72 2.05 12.99
CA ALA A 142 6.34 0.82 12.31
C ALA A 142 6.00 1.09 10.84
N GLN A 143 5.14 2.08 10.59
CA GLN A 143 4.75 2.47 9.24
C GLN A 143 5.94 2.94 8.39
N HIS A 144 6.82 3.77 8.96
CA HIS A 144 8.05 4.21 8.30
C HIS A 144 8.93 3.01 7.91
N ALA A 145 9.14 2.06 8.83
CA ALA A 145 9.90 0.83 8.56
C ALA A 145 9.25 -0.02 7.46
N TYR A 146 7.92 -0.14 7.45
CA TYR A 146 7.20 -0.85 6.39
C TYR A 146 7.39 -0.18 5.03
N LYS A 147 7.26 1.15 4.95
CA LYS A 147 7.50 1.90 3.71
C LYS A 147 8.93 1.69 3.20
N GLU A 148 9.93 1.70 4.08
CA GLU A 148 11.30 1.37 3.70
C GLU A 148 11.44 -0.04 3.12
N LEU A 149 10.79 -1.02 3.73
CA LEU A 149 10.83 -2.40 3.25
C LEU A 149 10.25 -2.51 1.85
N PHE A 150 9.08 -1.92 1.57
CA PHE A 150 8.50 -1.94 0.22
C PHE A 150 9.38 -1.22 -0.80
N ALA A 151 9.96 -0.07 -0.45
CA ALA A 151 10.90 0.66 -1.33
C ALA A 151 12.18 -0.15 -1.65
N LYS A 152 12.57 -1.08 -0.79
CA LYS A 152 13.74 -1.96 -1.00
C LYS A 152 13.40 -3.26 -1.75
N ASN A 153 12.11 -3.59 -1.93
CA ASN A 153 11.66 -4.88 -2.48
C ASN A 153 10.87 -4.71 -3.79
N PRO A 154 11.54 -4.45 -4.93
CA PRO A 154 10.89 -4.22 -6.23
C PRO A 154 10.05 -5.40 -6.70
N ILE A 155 10.47 -6.63 -6.38
CA ILE A 155 9.74 -7.86 -6.77
C ILE A 155 8.34 -7.88 -6.16
N VAL A 156 8.19 -7.42 -4.91
CA VAL A 156 6.89 -7.36 -4.24
C VAL A 156 5.95 -6.39 -4.95
N LEU A 157 6.45 -5.19 -5.28
CA LEU A 157 5.70 -4.18 -6.03
C LEU A 157 5.30 -4.69 -7.43
N ARG A 158 6.20 -5.37 -8.13
CA ARG A 158 5.92 -5.99 -9.42
C ARG A 158 4.84 -7.06 -9.34
N THR A 159 4.90 -7.94 -8.33
CA THR A 159 3.90 -8.98 -8.13
C THR A 159 2.52 -8.37 -7.82
N LEU A 160 2.47 -7.31 -7.01
CA LEU A 160 1.23 -6.55 -6.76
C LEU A 160 0.69 -5.92 -8.05
N LEU A 161 1.55 -5.31 -8.88
CA LEU A 161 1.15 -4.76 -10.18
C LEU A 161 0.63 -5.86 -11.12
N ASN A 162 1.29 -7.01 -11.16
CA ASN A 162 0.84 -8.15 -11.95
C ASN A 162 -0.53 -8.64 -11.48
N LEU A 163 -0.75 -8.71 -10.15
CA LEU A 163 -2.05 -9.05 -9.57
C LEU A 163 -3.12 -8.04 -9.99
N LEU A 164 -2.81 -6.74 -9.95
CA LEU A 164 -3.71 -5.69 -10.41
C LEU A 164 -4.05 -5.87 -11.90
N ASN A 165 -3.04 -6.01 -12.76
CA ASN A 165 -3.20 -6.17 -14.20
C ASN A 165 -4.00 -7.42 -14.59
N ASP A 166 -3.87 -8.51 -13.85
CA ASP A 166 -4.66 -9.73 -14.06
C ASP A 166 -6.17 -9.47 -13.93
N HIS A 167 -6.56 -8.62 -12.98
CA HIS A 167 -7.97 -8.27 -12.75
C HIS A 167 -8.45 -7.09 -13.61
N LEU A 168 -7.56 -6.23 -14.10
CA LEU A 168 -7.90 -5.16 -15.04
C LEU A 168 -8.16 -5.66 -16.47
N LYS A 169 -7.60 -6.80 -16.87
CA LYS A 169 -7.84 -7.42 -18.18
C LYS A 169 -9.24 -8.01 -18.32
N ILE A 170 -9.93 -8.23 -17.21
CA ILE A 170 -11.29 -8.77 -17.23
C ILE A 170 -12.21 -7.70 -17.80
N GLU A 171 -13.06 -8.11 -18.72
CA GLU A 171 -14.05 -7.21 -19.31
C GLU A 171 -14.95 -6.64 -18.21
N ILE A 172 -15.24 -5.34 -18.26
CA ILE A 172 -16.01 -4.64 -17.22
C ILE A 172 -17.38 -5.31 -16.98
N SER A 173 -18.01 -5.78 -18.06
CA SER A 173 -19.27 -6.54 -18.04
C SER A 173 -19.20 -7.87 -17.28
N LYS A 174 -17.99 -8.38 -17.02
CA LYS A 174 -17.70 -9.65 -16.32
C LYS A 174 -17.04 -9.42 -14.96
N HIS A 175 -16.96 -8.18 -14.48
CA HIS A 175 -16.43 -7.91 -13.16
C HIS A 175 -17.32 -8.51 -12.09
N THR A 176 -16.77 -9.44 -11.32
CA THR A 176 -17.38 -9.89 -10.07
C THR A 176 -17.04 -8.90 -8.95
N GLU A 177 -17.83 -8.91 -7.88
CA GLU A 177 -17.56 -8.13 -6.67
C GLU A 177 -16.13 -8.40 -6.14
N SER A 178 -15.70 -9.67 -6.16
CA SER A 178 -14.35 -10.10 -5.80
C SER A 178 -13.27 -9.40 -6.64
N ASN A 179 -13.45 -9.30 -7.97
CA ASN A 179 -12.49 -8.61 -8.84
C ASN A 179 -12.36 -7.12 -8.47
N VAL A 180 -13.49 -6.47 -8.18
CA VAL A 180 -13.52 -5.05 -7.77
C VAL A 180 -12.79 -4.87 -6.44
N MET A 181 -13.00 -5.77 -5.48
CA MET A 181 -12.32 -5.75 -4.18
C MET A 181 -10.81 -5.93 -4.31
N ILE A 182 -10.32 -6.82 -5.18
CA ILE A 182 -8.88 -7.03 -5.37
C ILE A 182 -8.21 -5.80 -6.00
N VAL A 183 -8.85 -5.19 -7.01
CA VAL A 183 -8.35 -3.93 -7.59
C VAL A 183 -8.28 -2.84 -6.53
N HIS A 184 -9.35 -2.68 -5.74
CA HIS A 184 -9.39 -1.73 -4.64
C HIS A 184 -8.31 -2.00 -3.59
N LEU A 185 -8.08 -3.26 -3.25
CA LEU A 185 -7.10 -3.70 -2.26
C LEU A 185 -5.67 -3.29 -2.67
N VAL A 186 -5.26 -3.61 -3.91
CA VAL A 186 -3.91 -3.28 -4.39
C VAL A 186 -3.71 -1.77 -4.49
N LEU A 187 -4.71 -1.04 -5.02
CA LEU A 187 -4.64 0.43 -5.09
C LEU A 187 -4.59 1.05 -3.69
N SER A 188 -5.31 0.51 -2.72
CA SER A 188 -5.29 0.97 -1.33
C SER A 188 -3.92 0.77 -0.70
N LEU A 189 -3.23 -0.35 -0.96
CA LEU A 189 -1.87 -0.57 -0.50
C LEU A 189 -0.92 0.48 -1.11
N PHE A 190 -1.00 0.72 -2.42
CA PHE A 190 -0.16 1.72 -3.07
C PHE A 190 -0.39 3.12 -2.51
N ARG A 191 -1.65 3.49 -2.25
CA ARG A 191 -2.04 4.75 -1.63
C ARG A 191 -1.51 4.86 -0.20
N ASN A 192 -1.69 3.83 0.61
CA ASN A 192 -1.22 3.77 1.99
C ASN A 192 0.29 3.99 2.10
N LEU A 193 1.08 3.27 1.29
CA LEU A 193 2.55 3.40 1.30
C LEU A 193 3.04 4.82 0.98
N LEU A 194 2.37 5.50 0.04
CA LEU A 194 2.68 6.90 -0.30
C LEU A 194 2.20 7.89 0.77
N ALA A 195 1.14 7.55 1.51
CA ALA A 195 0.58 8.40 2.56
C ALA A 195 1.42 8.41 3.85
N ILE A 196 2.18 7.34 4.10
CA ILE A 196 3.07 7.20 5.27
C ILE A 196 4.21 8.22 5.20
N ASP A 197 4.47 8.90 6.33
CA ASP A 197 5.57 9.84 6.55
C ASP A 197 5.95 10.70 5.33
N LYS A 198 5.08 11.66 5.04
CA LYS A 198 5.26 12.62 3.94
C LYS A 198 6.41 13.60 4.19
N LYS A 199 6.97 13.65 5.40
CA LYS A 199 8.04 14.60 5.75
C LYS A 199 9.41 14.06 5.33
N ASP A 200 9.59 12.75 5.31
CA ASP A 200 10.80 12.11 4.78
C ASP A 200 10.80 12.13 3.24
N LYS A 201 11.30 13.23 2.68
CA LYS A 201 11.41 13.43 1.22
C LYS A 201 12.27 12.37 0.54
N ARG A 202 13.30 11.83 1.22
CA ARG A 202 14.19 10.83 0.62
C ARG A 202 13.48 9.50 0.49
N LEU A 203 12.80 9.05 1.54
CA LEU A 203 12.02 7.82 1.50
C LEU A 203 10.84 7.94 0.52
N GLN A 204 10.18 9.10 0.48
CA GLN A 204 9.14 9.38 -0.52
C GLN A 204 9.68 9.25 -1.94
N TYR A 205 10.81 9.91 -2.24
CA TYR A 205 11.47 9.81 -3.54
C TYR A 205 11.84 8.36 -3.89
N ASN A 206 12.43 7.61 -2.96
CA ASN A 206 12.80 6.22 -3.20
C ASN A 206 11.59 5.36 -3.57
N LEU A 207 10.47 5.50 -2.85
CA LEU A 207 9.26 4.75 -3.15
C LEU A 207 8.67 5.14 -4.51
N VAL A 208 8.56 6.44 -4.81
CA VAL A 208 8.05 6.94 -6.10
C VAL A 208 8.94 6.49 -7.26
N HIS A 209 10.26 6.51 -7.08
CA HIS A 209 11.22 6.01 -8.07
C HIS A 209 11.05 4.51 -8.33
N GLN A 210 10.74 3.72 -7.29
CA GLN A 210 10.43 2.31 -7.49
C GLN A 210 9.08 2.11 -8.18
N TYR A 211 8.06 2.93 -7.88
CA TYR A 211 6.78 2.88 -8.60
C TYR A 211 6.97 3.19 -10.08
N TYR A 212 7.86 4.12 -10.41
CA TYR A 212 8.25 4.40 -11.79
C TYR A 212 8.96 3.21 -12.44
N LYS A 213 10.01 2.67 -11.79
CA LYS A 213 10.78 1.52 -12.31
C LYS A 213 9.95 0.27 -12.54
N GLU A 214 9.00 0.01 -11.66
CA GLU A 214 8.10 -1.15 -11.73
C GLU A 214 6.83 -0.85 -12.54
N THR A 215 6.81 0.22 -13.34
CA THR A 215 5.72 0.59 -14.28
C THR A 215 4.34 0.79 -13.63
N ILE A 216 4.31 1.02 -12.32
CA ILE A 216 3.07 1.27 -11.55
C ILE A 216 2.46 2.61 -11.98
N ILE A 217 3.27 3.66 -12.13
CA ILE A 217 2.78 4.99 -12.53
C ILE A 217 2.12 4.93 -13.91
N GLU A 218 2.73 4.22 -14.86
CA GLU A 218 2.21 4.04 -16.22
C GLU A 218 0.89 3.28 -16.21
N CYS A 219 0.78 2.22 -15.39
CA CYS A 219 -0.47 1.50 -15.17
C CYS A 219 -1.55 2.44 -14.62
N LEU A 220 -1.25 3.25 -13.60
CA LEU A 220 -2.20 4.21 -13.02
C LEU A 220 -2.69 5.26 -14.03
N CYS A 221 -1.80 5.73 -14.91
CA CYS A 221 -2.15 6.65 -16.00
C CYS A 221 -3.02 6.01 -17.10
N SER A 222 -2.98 4.67 -17.25
CA SER A 222 -3.75 3.95 -18.26
C SER A 222 -5.23 3.75 -17.92
N PHE A 223 -5.65 4.11 -16.69
CA PHE A 223 -7.05 3.99 -16.28
C PHE A 223 -7.95 4.96 -17.06
N ASP A 224 -9.03 4.44 -17.66
CA ASP A 224 -9.96 5.25 -18.46
C ASP A 224 -10.86 6.12 -17.56
N SER A 225 -10.61 7.43 -17.61
CA SER A 225 -11.41 8.47 -16.96
C SER A 225 -12.89 8.50 -17.34
N LYS A 226 -13.29 7.88 -18.47
CA LYS A 226 -14.65 7.94 -18.99
C LYS A 226 -15.61 6.93 -18.37
N ASN A 227 -15.12 5.96 -17.62
CA ASN A 227 -15.97 4.92 -17.05
C ASN A 227 -16.46 5.29 -15.64
N ILE A 228 -17.71 5.73 -15.56
CA ILE A 228 -18.40 6.13 -14.32
C ILE A 228 -18.48 4.98 -13.31
N GLU A 229 -18.53 3.72 -13.76
CA GLU A 229 -18.52 2.54 -12.89
C GLU A 229 -17.19 2.38 -12.13
N LEU A 230 -16.15 3.10 -12.56
CA LEU A 230 -14.83 3.14 -11.93
C LEU A 230 -14.62 4.36 -11.03
N PHE A 231 -15.67 5.15 -10.73
CA PHE A 231 -15.55 6.38 -9.95
C PHE A 231 -14.81 6.20 -8.61
N GLN A 232 -15.09 5.11 -7.87
CA GLN A 232 -14.37 4.80 -6.63
C GLN A 232 -12.88 4.48 -6.86
N ARG A 233 -12.53 3.86 -8.00
CA ARG A 233 -11.14 3.64 -8.41
C ARG A 233 -10.46 4.96 -8.73
N ASN A 234 -11.17 5.86 -9.41
CA ASN A 234 -10.67 7.19 -9.77
C ASN A 234 -10.32 8.02 -8.52
N ILE A 235 -11.09 7.90 -7.43
CA ILE A 235 -10.77 8.57 -6.17
C ILE A 235 -9.43 8.08 -5.60
N ILE A 236 -9.22 6.77 -5.50
CA ILE A 236 -7.97 6.23 -4.93
C ILE A 236 -6.78 6.56 -5.82
N ILE A 237 -6.94 6.51 -7.14
CA ILE A 237 -5.90 6.92 -8.09
C ILE A 237 -5.56 8.41 -7.90
N GLN A 238 -6.56 9.27 -7.74
CA GLN A 238 -6.34 10.69 -7.43
C GLN A 238 -5.62 10.87 -6.09
N GLU A 239 -5.96 10.11 -5.05
CA GLU A 239 -5.24 10.11 -3.76
C GLU A 239 -3.78 9.67 -3.91
N ILE A 240 -3.51 8.65 -4.74
CA ILE A 240 -2.16 8.21 -5.07
C ILE A 240 -1.38 9.36 -5.69
N PHE A 241 -1.91 10.01 -6.74
CA PHE A 241 -1.23 11.15 -7.37
C PHE A 241 -1.07 12.34 -6.42
N TYR A 242 -2.09 12.63 -5.61
CA TYR A 242 -1.99 13.65 -4.57
C TYR A 242 -0.83 13.36 -3.61
N HIS A 243 -0.61 12.11 -3.19
CA HIS A 243 0.51 11.76 -2.32
C HIS A 243 1.87 11.77 -3.04
N ILE A 244 1.92 11.44 -4.33
CA ILE A 244 3.17 11.57 -5.12
C ILE A 244 3.63 13.03 -5.16
N PHE A 245 2.72 13.97 -5.43
CA PHE A 245 3.04 15.39 -5.58
C PHE A 245 2.89 16.22 -4.30
N TYR A 246 2.62 15.58 -3.16
CA TYR A 246 2.41 16.28 -1.90
C TYR A 246 3.65 17.07 -1.49
N GLY A 247 3.50 18.39 -1.33
CA GLY A 247 4.60 19.26 -0.90
C GLY A 247 5.65 19.53 -1.99
N ILE A 248 5.33 19.25 -3.25
CA ILE A 248 6.12 19.68 -4.42
C ILE A 248 5.43 20.90 -5.02
N GLU A 249 6.18 21.99 -5.21
CA GLU A 249 5.64 23.15 -5.93
C GLU A 249 5.63 22.86 -7.43
N PRO A 250 4.56 23.17 -8.17
CA PRO A 250 4.51 22.93 -9.61
C PRO A 250 5.68 23.56 -10.37
N SER A 251 6.17 24.73 -9.91
CA SER A 251 7.34 25.40 -10.48
C SER A 251 8.63 24.57 -10.40
N ASP A 252 8.75 23.65 -9.44
CA ASP A 252 9.93 22.79 -9.29
C ASP A 252 9.95 21.64 -10.30
N ILE A 253 8.79 21.32 -10.90
CA ILE A 253 8.62 20.22 -11.87
C ILE A 253 8.74 20.75 -13.30
N LEU A 254 8.32 22.00 -13.53
CA LEU A 254 8.26 22.60 -14.86
C LEU A 254 9.60 23.27 -15.17
N GLU A 255 10.26 22.85 -16.26
CA GLU A 255 11.53 23.45 -16.70
C GLU A 255 11.40 24.95 -17.02
N ASN A 256 10.21 25.40 -17.47
CA ASN A 256 9.94 26.80 -17.76
C ASN A 256 8.44 27.14 -17.62
N PRO A 257 7.92 27.31 -16.38
CA PRO A 257 6.49 27.45 -16.10
C PRO A 257 5.84 28.60 -16.86
N THR A 258 6.58 29.71 -17.01
CA THR A 258 6.16 30.90 -17.75
C THR A 258 6.06 30.66 -19.26
N ALA A 259 6.95 29.87 -19.84
CA ALA A 259 6.92 29.57 -21.27
C ALA A 259 5.73 28.65 -21.61
N GLU A 260 5.51 27.61 -20.81
CA GLU A 260 4.39 26.69 -21.00
C GLU A 260 3.02 27.35 -20.73
N ALA A 261 2.92 28.19 -19.68
CA ALA A 261 1.70 28.95 -19.41
C ALA A 261 1.37 29.94 -20.55
N ASN A 262 2.40 30.57 -21.14
CA ASN A 262 2.25 31.46 -22.30
C ASN A 262 1.84 30.69 -23.56
N GLU A 263 2.40 29.50 -23.79
CA GLU A 263 2.01 28.63 -24.91
C GLU A 263 0.57 28.13 -24.77
N PHE A 264 0.16 27.71 -23.57
CA PHE A 264 -1.21 27.30 -23.28
C PHE A 264 -2.20 28.46 -23.44
N SER A 265 -1.86 29.65 -22.93
CA SER A 265 -2.65 30.88 -23.09
C SER A 265 -2.82 31.26 -24.57
N LYS A 266 -1.75 31.11 -25.36
CA LYS A 266 -1.78 31.36 -26.80
C LYS A 266 -2.69 30.37 -27.53
N LYS A 267 -2.63 29.08 -27.19
CA LYS A 267 -3.54 28.05 -27.74
C LYS A 267 -5.00 28.30 -27.38
N LEU A 268 -5.30 28.79 -26.17
CA LEU A 268 -6.64 29.19 -25.76
C LEU A 268 -7.17 30.36 -26.58
N LEU A 269 -6.36 31.41 -26.75
CA LEU A 269 -6.71 32.58 -27.57
C LEU A 269 -6.95 32.20 -29.04
N GLU A 270 -6.08 31.35 -29.61
CA GLU A 270 -6.25 30.87 -31.00
C GLU A 270 -7.55 30.04 -31.17
N ASN A 271 -7.94 29.27 -30.15
CA ASN A 271 -9.18 28.51 -30.16
C ASN A 271 -10.42 29.39 -29.98
N GLU A 272 -10.35 30.44 -29.14
CA GLU A 272 -11.42 31.44 -29.03
C GLU A 272 -11.58 32.25 -30.33
N GLU A 273 -10.49 32.64 -30.97
CA GLU A 273 -10.54 33.33 -32.26
C GLU A 273 -11.14 32.46 -33.35
N LYS A 274 -10.77 31.17 -33.41
CA LYS A 274 -11.40 30.21 -34.32
C LYS A 274 -12.89 30.08 -34.04
N LYS A 275 -13.29 29.96 -32.78
CA LYS A 275 -14.71 29.89 -32.39
C LYS A 275 -15.48 31.15 -32.77
N ARG A 276 -14.91 32.35 -32.58
CA ARG A 276 -15.51 33.63 -32.98
C ARG A 276 -15.66 33.73 -34.50
N ARG A 277 -14.65 33.31 -35.26
CA ARG A 277 -14.72 33.29 -36.73
C ARG A 277 -15.76 32.29 -37.25
N SER A 278 -15.95 31.16 -36.58
CA SER A 278 -16.98 30.17 -36.94
C SER A 278 -18.41 30.51 -36.46
N SER A 279 -18.57 31.45 -35.52
CA SER A 279 -19.88 31.92 -35.03
C SER A 279 -20.32 33.26 -35.64
N SER A 280 -19.53 33.79 -36.58
CA SER A 280 -19.83 35.01 -37.36
C SER A 280 -20.40 34.70 -38.76
N PHE A 281 -20.97 33.50 -38.96
CA PHE A 281 -21.70 33.09 -40.16
C PHE A 281 -23.12 32.66 -39.79
#